data_AF-A0A367M6Y2-F1
#
_entry.id   AF-A0A367M6Y2-F1
#
_cell.length_a   1.000
_cell.length_b   1.000
_cell.length_c   1.000
_cell.angle_alpha   90.00
_cell.angle_beta   90.00
_cell.angle_gamma   90.00
#
_symmetry.space_group_name_H-M   'P 1'
#
loop_
_entity.id
_entity.type
_entity.pdbx_description
1 polymer ?
#
loop_
_entity_poly.entity_id
_entity_poly.type
_entity_poly.pdbx_seq_one_letter_code
_entity_poly.pdbx_strand_id
1 'polypeptide(L)'
;MSKQVALVLGSGGARGYAHIGVIEELEARGYEITCIAGCSMGSVIGGIYAAGKLREYREWVESLDYLDVLRLLDVSFRLGAIRGERVFGKIHEILGEVNIEDLSIPYTAVATDLTNQQEIWFQEGCLHQAMRASAAIPSLFTPVMQGSRMLVDGGLLNPLPI
;
A
#
# COMPACT_ATOMS: atom_id res chain seq x y z
N MET A 1 -27.22 -8.57 -12.63
CA MET A 1 -26.86 -7.65 -11.55
C MET A 1 -25.48 -8.07 -11.05
N SER A 2 -24.48 -7.20 -11.09
CA SER A 2 -23.18 -7.43 -10.45
C SER A 2 -23.39 -7.59 -8.95
N LYS A 3 -22.63 -8.48 -8.31
CA LYS A 3 -22.65 -8.60 -6.84
C LYS A 3 -21.64 -7.59 -6.29
N GLN A 4 -22.08 -6.71 -5.41
CA GLN A 4 -21.21 -5.69 -4.83
C GLN A 4 -20.49 -6.20 -3.58
N VAL A 5 -19.23 -5.83 -3.41
CA VAL A 5 -18.40 -6.15 -2.23
C VAL A 5 -17.58 -4.96 -1.77
N ALA A 6 -17.52 -4.77 -0.46
CA ALA A 6 -16.50 -3.97 0.19
C ALA A 6 -15.26 -4.85 0.41
N LEU A 7 -14.09 -4.39 -0.03
CA LEU A 7 -12.86 -5.17 0.01
C LEU A 7 -11.93 -4.67 1.12
N VAL A 8 -11.56 -5.55 2.04
CA VAL A 8 -10.58 -5.27 3.10
C VAL A 8 -9.32 -6.08 2.82
N LEU A 9 -8.18 -5.40 2.68
CA LEU A 9 -6.88 -6.00 2.38
C LEU A 9 -5.93 -5.82 3.56
N GLY A 10 -5.61 -6.92 4.23
CA GLY A 10 -4.73 -6.92 5.39
C GLY A 10 -3.25 -6.69 5.07
N SER A 11 -2.47 -6.49 6.13
CA SER A 11 -1.01 -6.42 6.09
C SER A 11 -0.37 -7.77 5.72
N GLY A 12 0.95 -7.80 5.45
CA GLY A 12 1.64 -9.06 5.17
C GLY A 12 2.95 -9.00 4.40
N GLY A 13 3.53 -7.81 4.18
CA GLY A 13 4.78 -7.66 3.42
C GLY A 13 4.70 -8.37 2.06
N ALA A 14 5.71 -9.17 1.73
CA ALA A 14 5.75 -9.92 0.46
C ALA A 14 4.56 -10.88 0.25
N ARG A 15 3.91 -11.39 1.31
CA ARG A 15 2.72 -12.24 1.14
C ARG A 15 1.51 -11.46 0.61
N GLY A 16 1.52 -10.14 0.77
CA GLY A 16 0.43 -9.29 0.28
C GLY A 16 0.29 -9.25 -1.24
N TYR A 17 1.25 -9.77 -2.02
CA TYR A 17 1.05 -9.98 -3.46
C TYR A 17 -0.12 -10.94 -3.76
N ALA A 18 -0.49 -11.81 -2.82
CA ALA A 18 -1.69 -12.65 -2.94
C ALA A 18 -2.98 -11.82 -3.13
N HIS A 19 -3.01 -10.56 -2.65
CA HIS A 19 -4.15 -9.66 -2.84
C HIS A 19 -4.43 -9.37 -4.32
N ILE A 20 -3.41 -9.41 -5.19
CA ILE A 20 -3.59 -9.27 -6.64
C ILE A 20 -4.50 -10.38 -7.16
N GLY A 21 -4.21 -11.64 -6.81
CA GLY A 21 -5.02 -12.79 -7.20
C GLY A 21 -6.43 -12.77 -6.61
N VAL A 22 -6.60 -12.25 -5.39
CA VAL A 22 -7.93 -12.06 -4.78
C VAL A 22 -8.78 -11.09 -5.60
N ILE A 23 -8.21 -9.95 -5.99
CA ILE A 23 -8.90 -8.94 -6.80
C ILE A 23 -9.26 -9.52 -8.17
N GLU A 24 -8.31 -10.14 -8.86
CA GLU A 24 -8.52 -10.76 -10.17
C GLU A 24 -9.64 -11.83 -10.13
N GLU A 25 -9.68 -12.66 -9.09
CA GLU A 25 -10.71 -13.69 -8.93
C GLU A 25 -12.09 -13.10 -8.61
N LEU A 26 -12.16 -12.01 -7.85
CA LEU A 26 -13.42 -11.30 -7.60
C LEU A 26 -13.99 -10.74 -8.91
N GLU A 27 -13.16 -10.06 -9.71
CA GLU A 27 -13.56 -9.52 -11.01
C GLU A 27 -13.96 -10.64 -11.98
N ALA A 28 -13.19 -11.72 -12.06
CA ALA A 28 -13.49 -12.88 -12.91
C ALA A 28 -14.85 -13.54 -12.58
N ARG A 29 -15.25 -13.48 -11.31
CA ARG A 29 -16.57 -13.95 -10.84
C ARG A 29 -17.69 -12.94 -11.00
N GLY A 30 -17.42 -11.77 -11.56
CA GLY A 30 -18.40 -10.70 -11.79
C GLY A 30 -18.79 -9.94 -10.54
N TYR A 31 -17.93 -9.92 -9.53
CA TYR A 31 -18.09 -9.01 -8.38
C TYR A 31 -17.62 -7.60 -8.74
N GLU A 32 -18.30 -6.61 -8.18
CA GLU A 32 -17.96 -5.20 -8.28
C GLU A 32 -17.43 -4.73 -6.92
N ILE A 33 -16.17 -4.31 -6.88
CA ILE A 33 -15.54 -3.80 -5.66
C ILE A 33 -15.96 -2.33 -5.50
N THR A 34 -16.75 -2.04 -4.47
CA THR A 34 -17.38 -0.72 -4.28
C THR A 34 -16.61 0.19 -3.32
N CYS A 35 -15.74 -0.37 -2.47
CA CYS A 35 -14.79 0.37 -1.65
C CYS A 35 -13.65 -0.55 -1.20
N ILE A 36 -12.52 0.07 -0.83
CA ILE A 36 -11.30 -0.63 -0.42
C ILE A 36 -10.75 -0.02 0.87
N ALA A 37 -10.49 -0.86 1.86
CA ALA A 37 -9.69 -0.50 3.03
C ALA A 37 -8.43 -1.39 3.06
N GLY A 38 -7.26 -0.78 3.23
CA GLY A 38 -5.99 -1.48 3.12
C GLY A 38 -5.00 -1.11 4.20
N CYS A 39 -4.17 -2.06 4.61
CA CYS A 39 -3.09 -1.88 5.55
C CYS A 39 -1.78 -2.46 5.00
N SER A 40 -0.67 -1.73 5.10
CA SER A 40 0.65 -2.16 4.60
C SER A 40 0.59 -2.54 3.11
N MET A 41 1.06 -3.73 2.74
CA MET A 41 0.93 -4.24 1.37
C MET A 41 -0.52 -4.28 0.87
N GLY A 42 -1.50 -4.49 1.75
CA GLY A 42 -2.92 -4.39 1.39
C GLY A 42 -3.33 -2.99 0.97
N SER A 43 -2.79 -1.95 1.63
CA SER A 43 -2.93 -0.56 1.19
C SER A 43 -2.28 -0.34 -0.17
N VAL A 44 -1.06 -0.85 -0.37
CA VAL A 44 -0.34 -0.70 -1.63
C VAL A 44 -1.10 -1.30 -2.80
N ILE A 45 -1.48 -2.58 -2.70
CA ILE A 45 -2.22 -3.27 -3.77
C ILE A 45 -3.59 -2.65 -3.99
N GLY A 46 -4.31 -2.35 -2.89
CA GLY A 46 -5.64 -1.73 -2.95
C GLY A 46 -5.62 -0.36 -3.62
N GLY A 47 -4.64 0.48 -3.29
CA GLY A 47 -4.49 1.82 -3.87
C GLY A 47 -4.12 1.77 -5.35
N ILE A 48 -3.21 0.88 -5.72
CA ILE A 48 -2.81 0.65 -7.13
C ILE A 48 -4.00 0.15 -7.96
N TYR A 49 -4.80 -0.76 -7.40
CA TYR A 49 -6.02 -1.24 -8.06
C TYR A 49 -7.07 -0.13 -8.19
N ALA A 50 -7.33 0.63 -7.13
CA ALA A 50 -8.25 1.78 -7.17
C ALA A 50 -7.84 2.83 -8.21
N ALA A 51 -6.53 2.97 -8.47
CA ALA A 51 -5.98 3.85 -9.50
C ALA A 51 -5.99 3.24 -10.93
N GLY A 52 -6.46 2.01 -11.09
CA GLY A 52 -6.52 1.31 -12.39
C GLY A 52 -5.16 0.88 -12.93
N LYS A 53 -4.16 0.69 -12.06
CA LYS A 53 -2.76 0.38 -12.44
C LYS A 53 -2.27 -1.00 -11.98
N LEU A 54 -3.20 -1.88 -11.58
CA LEU A 54 -2.86 -3.20 -11.04
C LEU A 54 -2.07 -4.06 -12.03
N ARG A 55 -2.43 -4.01 -13.31
CA ARG A 55 -1.79 -4.79 -14.37
C ARG A 55 -0.33 -4.35 -14.58
N GLU A 56 -0.10 -3.05 -14.74
CA GLU A 56 1.25 -2.49 -14.92
C GLU A 56 2.14 -2.79 -13.71
N TYR A 57 1.59 -2.70 -12.50
CA TYR A 57 2.32 -3.07 -11.29
C TYR A 57 2.65 -4.55 -11.22
N ARG A 58 1.71 -5.42 -11.56
CA ARG A 58 1.91 -6.88 -11.60
C ARG A 58 3.01 -7.25 -12.59
N GLU A 59 2.95 -6.75 -13.82
CA GLU A 59 3.95 -6.98 -14.86
C GLU A 59 5.35 -6.56 -14.38
N TRP A 60 5.46 -5.42 -13.67
CA TRP A 60 6.72 -4.99 -13.08
C TRP A 60 7.22 -5.97 -12.00
N VAL A 61 6.38 -6.34 -11.03
CA VAL A 61 6.78 -7.25 -9.94
C VAL A 61 7.22 -8.62 -10.48
N GLU A 62 6.50 -9.18 -11.45
CA GLU A 62 6.82 -10.48 -12.07
C GLU A 62 8.13 -10.43 -12.89
N SER A 63 8.57 -9.24 -13.32
CA SER A 63 9.83 -9.05 -14.06
C SER A 63 11.09 -9.02 -13.18
N LEU A 64 10.94 -8.87 -11.86
CA LEU A 64 12.08 -8.66 -10.95
C LEU A 64 12.82 -9.96 -10.66
N ASP A 65 14.15 -9.93 -10.76
CA ASP A 65 15.00 -10.99 -10.25
C ASP A 65 15.44 -10.75 -8.78
N TYR A 66 16.16 -11.71 -8.20
CA TYR A 66 16.67 -11.60 -6.83
C TYR A 66 17.60 -10.39 -6.61
N LEU A 67 18.39 -10.02 -7.61
CA LEU A 67 19.33 -8.91 -7.53
C LEU A 67 18.58 -7.57 -7.58
N ASP A 68 17.54 -7.48 -8.39
CA ASP A 68 16.67 -6.32 -8.46
C ASP A 68 15.92 -6.10 -7.14
N VAL A 69 15.37 -7.17 -6.55
CA VAL A 69 14.74 -7.10 -5.22
C VAL A 69 15.74 -6.58 -4.18
N LEU A 70 16.98 -7.09 -4.17
CA LEU A 70 18.01 -6.61 -3.24
C LEU A 70 18.33 -5.12 -3.45
N ARG A 71 18.39 -4.65 -4.71
CA ARG A 71 18.63 -3.24 -5.03
C ARG A 71 17.47 -2.35 -4.61
N LEU A 72 16.23 -2.82 -4.75
CA LEU A 72 15.04 -2.08 -4.37
C LEU A 72 14.93 -1.87 -2.85
N LEU A 73 15.50 -2.78 -2.06
CA LEU A 73 15.54 -2.72 -0.61
C LEU A 73 16.50 -1.65 -0.03
N ASP A 74 17.09 -0.73 -0.80
CA ASP A 74 17.76 0.51 -0.33
C ASP A 74 18.37 0.48 1.08
N VAL A 75 19.29 -0.46 1.32
CA VAL A 75 19.85 -0.68 2.66
C VAL A 75 20.71 0.53 3.05
N SER A 76 20.31 1.25 4.11
CA SER A 76 21.05 2.40 4.63
C SER A 76 21.97 2.00 5.79
N PHE A 77 23.24 2.40 5.71
CA PHE A 77 24.27 2.09 6.71
C PHE A 77 24.05 2.75 8.08
N ARG A 78 23.15 3.73 8.22
CA ARG A 78 23.05 4.49 9.47
C ARG A 78 22.29 3.77 10.59
N LEU A 79 21.47 2.76 10.31
CA LEU A 79 20.64 2.07 11.33
C LEU A 79 20.19 0.63 10.94
N GLY A 80 20.67 0.06 9.83
CA GLY A 80 20.16 -1.23 9.33
C GLY A 80 18.74 -1.19 8.76
N ALA A 81 18.19 0.02 8.60
CA ALA A 81 16.87 0.27 8.02
C ALA A 81 16.96 0.55 6.51
N ILE A 82 15.92 0.14 5.80
CA ILE A 82 15.66 0.37 4.38
C ILE A 82 14.94 1.71 4.22
N ARG A 83 15.36 2.53 3.27
CA ARG A 83 14.61 3.78 2.99
C ARG A 83 13.31 3.52 2.24
N GLY A 84 13.32 2.52 1.36
CA GLY A 84 12.20 2.18 0.48
C GLY A 84 12.00 3.20 -0.64
N GLU A 85 12.92 4.15 -0.83
CA GLU A 85 12.81 5.23 -1.81
C GLU A 85 12.73 4.68 -3.24
N ARG A 86 13.44 3.60 -3.57
CA ARG A 86 13.40 2.96 -4.89
C ARG A 86 12.11 2.21 -5.16
N VAL A 87 11.63 1.40 -4.20
CA VAL A 87 10.34 0.68 -4.34
C VAL A 87 9.21 1.68 -4.52
N PHE A 88 9.11 2.64 -3.60
CA PHE A 88 8.04 3.63 -3.64
C PHE A 88 8.24 4.62 -4.80
N GLY A 89 9.47 4.94 -5.18
CA GLY A 89 9.74 5.71 -6.40
C GLY A 89 9.22 5.00 -7.66
N LYS A 90 9.42 3.69 -7.76
CA LYS A 90 8.89 2.92 -8.89
C LYS A 90 7.37 2.84 -8.89
N ILE A 91 6.76 2.69 -7.72
CA ILE A 91 5.29 2.77 -7.56
C ILE A 91 4.79 4.15 -8.01
N HIS A 92 5.48 5.23 -7.64
CA HIS A 92 5.13 6.58 -8.07
C HIS A 92 5.24 6.76 -9.59
N GLU A 93 6.27 6.21 -10.24
CA GLU A 93 6.39 6.23 -11.71
C GLU A 93 5.22 5.52 -12.41
N ILE A 94 4.70 4.42 -11.84
CA ILE A 94 3.58 3.66 -12.40
C ILE A 94 2.25 4.42 -12.22
N LEU A 95 2.06 5.06 -11.07
CA LEU A 95 0.82 5.74 -10.72
C LEU A 95 0.72 7.17 -11.28
N GLY A 96 1.85 7.89 -11.31
CA GLY A 96 1.87 9.33 -11.47
C GLY A 96 1.39 10.07 -10.21
N GLU A 97 1.02 11.33 -10.40
CA GLU A 97 0.43 12.18 -9.35
C GLU A 97 -1.07 11.90 -9.25
N VAL A 98 -1.47 11.17 -8.22
CA VAL A 98 -2.87 10.80 -7.96
C VAL A 98 -3.21 11.11 -6.51
N ASN A 99 -4.33 11.80 -6.30
CA ASN A 99 -4.91 11.97 -4.98
C ASN A 99 -5.99 10.91 -4.72
N ILE A 100 -6.23 10.58 -3.44
CA ILE A 100 -7.17 9.54 -3.04
C ILE A 100 -8.61 9.91 -3.44
N GLU A 101 -8.97 11.17 -3.29
CA GLU A 101 -10.30 11.69 -3.60
C GLU A 101 -10.65 11.65 -5.10
N ASP A 102 -9.65 11.52 -5.98
CA ASP A 102 -9.81 11.44 -7.43
C ASP A 102 -10.00 10.00 -7.93
N LEU A 103 -9.92 9.00 -7.03
CA LEU A 103 -10.04 7.59 -7.39
C LEU A 103 -11.48 7.21 -7.72
N SER A 104 -11.66 6.32 -8.70
CA SER A 104 -12.98 5.81 -9.08
C SER A 104 -13.59 4.88 -8.03
N ILE A 105 -12.76 4.31 -7.15
CA ILE A 105 -13.19 3.43 -6.05
C ILE A 105 -12.76 4.10 -4.74
N PRO A 106 -13.70 4.36 -3.80
CA PRO A 106 -13.36 4.86 -2.48
C PRO A 106 -12.29 4.00 -1.80
N TYR A 107 -11.22 4.64 -1.34
CA TYR A 107 -10.03 3.97 -0.82
C TYR A 107 -9.65 4.54 0.54
N THR A 108 -9.25 3.66 1.46
CA THR A 108 -8.67 4.02 2.76
C THR A 108 -7.35 3.29 2.98
N ALA A 109 -6.28 4.03 3.25
CA ALA A 109 -5.02 3.47 3.76
C ALA A 109 -4.95 3.63 5.28
N VAL A 110 -4.63 2.57 6.02
CA VAL A 110 -4.47 2.63 7.47
C VAL A 110 -3.00 2.60 7.84
N ALA A 111 -2.54 3.59 8.61
CA ALA A 111 -1.22 3.66 9.21
C ALA A 111 -1.33 3.82 10.73
N THR A 112 -0.20 3.69 11.43
CA THR A 112 -0.11 3.94 12.87
C THR A 112 0.67 5.22 13.14
N ASP A 113 0.10 6.15 13.90
CA ASP A 113 0.81 7.29 14.49
C ASP A 113 1.44 6.85 15.82
N LEU A 114 2.75 6.64 15.81
CA LEU A 114 3.50 6.24 17.01
C LEU A 114 3.56 7.35 18.06
N THR A 115 3.50 8.62 17.65
CA THR A 115 3.58 9.75 18.58
C THR A 115 2.34 9.78 19.48
N ASN A 116 1.17 9.57 18.89
CA ASN A 116 -0.12 9.64 19.58
C ASN A 116 -0.75 8.27 19.88
N GLN A 117 -0.10 7.17 19.48
CA GLN A 117 -0.54 5.79 19.70
C GLN A 117 -1.95 5.51 19.16
N GLN A 118 -2.23 6.00 17.94
CA GLN A 118 -3.54 5.87 17.32
C GLN A 118 -3.43 5.50 15.83
N GLU A 119 -4.53 4.98 15.28
CA GLU A 119 -4.67 4.76 13.85
C GLU A 119 -4.81 6.10 13.11
N ILE A 120 -4.26 6.16 11.91
CA ILE A 120 -4.50 7.23 10.95
C ILE A 120 -5.10 6.61 9.70
N TRP A 121 -6.24 7.15 9.26
CA TRP A 121 -6.96 6.69 8.08
C TRP A 121 -6.81 7.76 6.99
N PHE A 122 -6.11 7.41 5.92
CA PHE A 122 -5.94 8.28 4.77
C PHE A 122 -7.07 8.03 3.78
N GLN A 123 -7.94 9.03 3.62
CA GLN A 123 -9.06 9.04 2.66
C GLN A 123 -8.97 10.20 1.66
N GLU A 124 -7.97 11.08 1.82
CA GLU A 124 -7.75 12.26 1.00
C GLU A 124 -6.24 12.56 0.90
N GLY A 125 -5.84 13.31 -0.12
CA GLY A 125 -4.46 13.71 -0.40
C GLY A 125 -3.68 12.70 -1.23
N CYS A 126 -2.35 12.86 -1.28
CA CYS A 126 -1.48 12.08 -2.16
C CYS A 126 -1.52 10.57 -1.86
N LEU A 127 -2.00 9.78 -2.83
CA LEU A 127 -2.13 8.33 -2.72
C LEU A 127 -0.79 7.64 -2.40
N HIS A 128 0.27 8.09 -3.08
CA HIS A 128 1.62 7.56 -2.88
C HIS A 128 2.10 7.74 -1.44
N GLN A 129 1.91 8.93 -0.88
CA GLN A 129 2.31 9.24 0.49
C GLN A 129 1.52 8.40 1.50
N ALA A 130 0.21 8.24 1.29
CA ALA A 130 -0.63 7.40 2.14
C ALA A 130 -0.18 5.92 2.14
N MET A 131 0.09 5.36 0.97
CA MET A 131 0.64 3.99 0.86
C MET A 131 2.02 3.87 1.51
N ARG A 132 2.91 4.85 1.31
CA ARG A 132 4.24 4.87 1.92
C ARG A 132 4.18 4.91 3.44
N ALA A 133 3.24 5.66 4.01
CA ALA A 133 3.01 5.70 5.45
C ALA A 133 2.44 4.36 5.96
N SER A 134 1.43 3.82 5.29
CA SER A 134 0.77 2.57 5.67
C SER A 134 1.69 1.33 5.63
N ALA A 135 2.73 1.34 4.80
CA ALA A 135 3.69 0.24 4.64
C ALA A 135 5.09 0.52 5.25
N ALA A 136 5.21 1.54 6.11
CA ALA A 136 6.46 1.90 6.78
C ALA A 136 6.78 0.95 7.97
N ILE A 137 7.06 -0.32 7.68
CA ILE A 137 7.30 -1.38 8.69
C ILE A 137 8.42 -0.95 9.65
N PRO A 138 8.18 -0.86 10.98
CA PRO A 138 9.23 -0.53 11.95
C PRO A 138 10.44 -1.44 11.82
N SER A 139 11.65 -0.88 11.99
CA SER A 139 12.95 -1.55 11.83
C SER A 139 13.31 -1.95 10.38
N LEU A 140 12.32 -2.16 9.51
CA LEU A 140 12.56 -2.43 8.09
C LEU A 140 12.59 -1.14 7.28
N PHE A 141 11.55 -0.30 7.36
CA PHE A 141 11.46 0.96 6.63
C PHE A 141 11.62 2.18 7.53
N THR A 142 12.16 3.26 6.98
CA THR A 142 12.19 4.56 7.67
C THR A 142 10.75 5.06 7.87
N PRO A 143 10.38 5.53 9.08
CA PRO A 143 9.07 6.12 9.34
C PRO A 143 8.79 7.34 8.46
N VAL A 144 7.51 7.60 8.18
CA VAL A 144 7.08 8.81 7.46
C VAL A 144 6.77 9.91 8.48
N MET A 145 7.42 11.06 8.35
CA MET A 145 7.14 12.21 9.20
C MET A 145 6.06 13.09 8.54
N GLN A 146 4.97 13.34 9.26
CA GLN A 146 3.92 14.27 8.84
C GLN A 146 3.67 15.30 9.94
N GLY A 147 4.28 16.48 9.79
CA GLY A 147 4.32 17.47 10.88
C GLY A 147 5.06 16.91 12.10
N SER A 148 4.38 16.85 13.25
CA SER A 148 4.91 16.26 14.49
C SER A 148 4.61 14.76 14.65
N ARG A 149 3.90 14.15 13.69
CA ARG A 149 3.51 12.73 13.74
C ARG A 149 4.57 11.85 13.10
N MET A 150 4.92 10.77 13.79
CA MET A 150 5.74 9.69 13.24
C MET A 150 4.83 8.55 12.82
N LEU A 151 4.70 8.37 11.51
CA LEU A 151 3.82 7.37 10.92
C LEU A 151 4.60 6.12 10.54
N VAL A 152 4.07 4.98 10.97
CA VAL A 152 4.59 3.65 10.66
C VAL A 152 3.48 2.75 10.13
N ASP A 153 3.87 1.53 9.75
CA ASP A 153 2.96 0.52 9.23
C ASP A 153 1.71 0.34 10.10
N GLY A 154 0.55 0.32 9.46
CA GLY A 154 -0.75 0.18 10.12
C GLY A 154 -0.91 -1.14 10.85
N GLY A 155 -0.14 -2.17 10.47
CA GLY A 155 -0.19 -3.50 11.05
C GLY A 155 0.21 -3.57 12.52
N LEU A 156 0.79 -2.49 13.06
CA LEU A 156 1.07 -2.36 14.48
C LEU A 156 -0.21 -2.24 15.33
N LEU A 157 -1.25 -1.57 14.82
CA LEU A 157 -2.53 -1.38 15.53
C LEU A 157 -3.69 -2.12 14.85
N ASN A 158 -3.77 -2.04 13.52
CA ASN A 158 -4.90 -2.56 12.76
C ASN A 158 -4.42 -3.29 11.48
N PRO A 159 -3.96 -4.56 11.60
CA PRO A 159 -3.47 -5.34 10.48
C PRO A 159 -4.54 -5.79 9.49
N LEU A 160 -5.83 -5.65 9.83
CA LEU A 160 -6.97 -5.97 8.96
C LEU A 160 -8.11 -4.95 9.22
N PRO A 161 -8.13 -3.82 8.50
CA PRO A 161 -9.01 -2.70 8.80
C PRO A 161 -10.44 -2.91 8.28
N ILE A 162 -11.25 -3.65 9.05
CA ILE A 162 -12.67 -3.94 8.78
C ILE A 162 -13.56 -2.72 9.09
#